data_AF-A0A317TZ38-F1
#
_entry.id   AF-A0A317TZ38-F1
#
_cell.length_a   1.000
_cell.length_b   1.000
_cell.length_c   1.000
_cell.angle_alpha   90.00
_cell.angle_beta   90.00
_cell.angle_gamma   90.00
#
_symmetry.space_group_name_H-M   'P 1'
#
loop_
_entity.id
_entity.type
_entity.pdbx_description
1 polymer ?
#
loop_
_entity_poly.entity_id
_entity_poly.type
_entity_poly.pdbx_seq_one_letter_code
_entity_poly.pdbx_strand_id
1 'polypeptide(L)'
;MPSNERLRQKKIENLQYAALILIKLIDNKLKKDVEKEGVFRISAFSEPRRKALVAEIEQGRIDFTEMTILQCAQVLKAILGTLQANNELLFTAIELGTLIKAKQNNENYLEKIKHILEQRSEINQKIAFCLLRMLNNVANDEKTKMTSDNLSRMIGPNLFPMFDNNDLSSIKIIEKQNEICSDLITNASILIKPQFYIVSTHYEAQVKNASENRFHLFNAKSHKLDGDYKKFTGDLLKSQILLNFKKQLENATAQNLEEVITKLEKSPEYKVLAASQGLTTWVLSFFVQCDTSSVKAFREMVAERRSDLEFEKTLEMK
;
A
#
# COMPACT_ATOMS: atom_id res chain seq x y z
N MET A 1 -14.46 17.20 1.52
CA MET A 1 -13.06 17.48 1.94
C MET A 1 -12.51 18.64 1.13
N PRO A 2 -11.79 19.60 1.73
CA PRO A 2 -11.13 20.67 0.99
C PRO A 2 -10.10 20.08 0.01
N SER A 3 -9.94 20.71 -1.17
CA SER A 3 -9.12 20.21 -2.28
C SER A 3 -7.68 19.86 -1.89
N ASN A 4 -7.09 20.59 -0.94
CA ASN A 4 -5.73 20.37 -0.47
C ASN A 4 -5.55 19.07 0.33
N GLU A 5 -6.57 18.67 1.10
CA GLU A 5 -6.52 17.44 1.90
C GLU A 5 -6.53 16.20 1.01
N ARG A 6 -7.35 16.22 -0.05
CA ARG A 6 -7.37 15.16 -1.07
C ARG A 6 -6.04 15.03 -1.80
N LEU A 7 -5.42 16.16 -2.15
CA LEU A 7 -4.11 16.15 -2.79
C LEU A 7 -3.03 15.57 -1.87
N ARG A 8 -3.05 15.95 -0.58
CA ARG A 8 -2.16 15.40 0.44
C ARG A 8 -2.34 13.89 0.58
N GLN A 9 -3.57 13.42 0.72
CA GLN A 9 -3.88 12.00 0.86
C GLN A 9 -3.38 11.20 -0.37
N LYS A 10 -3.62 11.72 -1.58
CA LYS A 10 -3.13 11.06 -2.81
C LYS A 10 -1.61 10.95 -2.88
N LYS A 11 -0.88 11.95 -2.39
CA LYS A 11 0.59 11.89 -2.30
C LYS A 11 1.04 10.80 -1.34
N ILE A 12 0.39 10.69 -0.18
CA ILE A 12 0.66 9.64 0.81
C ILE A 12 0.43 8.26 0.20
N GLU A 13 -0.71 8.06 -0.48
CA GLU A 13 -1.05 6.79 -1.14
C GLU A 13 0.00 6.40 -2.19
N ASN A 14 0.43 7.34 -3.03
CA ASN A 14 1.47 7.11 -4.02
C ASN A 14 2.80 6.68 -3.37
N LEU A 15 3.19 7.32 -2.26
CA LEU A 15 4.40 6.97 -1.50
C LEU A 15 4.30 5.59 -0.86
N GLN A 16 3.15 5.26 -0.26
CA GLN A 16 2.90 3.95 0.34
C GLN A 16 2.99 2.82 -0.71
N TYR A 17 2.38 3.03 -1.88
CA TYR A 17 2.43 2.07 -2.98
C TYR A 17 3.86 1.90 -3.53
N ALA A 18 4.57 3.01 -3.73
CA ALA A 18 5.97 2.97 -4.13
C ALA A 18 6.87 2.24 -3.12
N ALA A 19 6.62 2.41 -1.81
CA ALA A 19 7.35 1.69 -0.77
C ALA A 19 7.18 0.18 -0.92
N LEU A 20 5.95 -0.31 -1.11
CA LEU A 20 5.68 -1.75 -1.33
C LEU A 20 6.40 -2.29 -2.57
N ILE A 21 6.35 -1.56 -3.69
CA ILE A 21 7.05 -1.96 -4.92
C ILE A 21 8.57 -2.06 -4.66
N LEU A 22 9.16 -1.04 -4.03
CA LEU A 22 10.60 -1.02 -3.75
C LEU A 22 11.03 -2.13 -2.80
N ILE A 23 10.25 -2.41 -1.74
CA ILE A 23 10.50 -3.54 -0.83
C ILE A 23 10.57 -4.85 -1.63
N LYS A 24 9.61 -5.08 -2.53
CA LYS A 24 9.57 -6.28 -3.38
C LYS A 24 10.74 -6.34 -4.37
N LEU A 25 11.08 -5.22 -5.00
CA LEU A 25 12.20 -5.14 -5.94
C LEU A 25 13.52 -5.45 -5.24
N ILE A 26 13.72 -4.95 -4.02
CA ILE A 26 14.89 -5.25 -3.20
C ILE A 26 14.91 -6.74 -2.86
N ASP A 27 13.81 -7.30 -2.33
CA ASP A 27 13.73 -8.73 -1.96
C ASP A 27 14.02 -9.66 -3.16
N ASN A 28 13.47 -9.32 -4.34
CA ASN A 28 13.73 -10.07 -5.57
C ASN A 28 15.18 -9.92 -6.07
N LYS A 29 15.78 -8.74 -5.94
CA LYS A 29 17.18 -8.51 -6.33
C LYS A 29 18.16 -9.17 -5.36
N LEU A 30 17.83 -9.31 -4.07
CA LEU A 30 18.64 -10.05 -3.09
C LEU A 30 18.83 -11.51 -3.49
N LYS A 31 17.81 -12.13 -4.07
CA LYS A 31 17.85 -13.53 -4.54
C LYS A 31 18.75 -13.74 -5.77
N LYS A 32 19.13 -12.66 -6.46
CA LYS A 32 20.02 -12.69 -7.62
C LYS A 32 21.47 -12.51 -7.19
N ASP A 33 22.40 -13.02 -7.98
CA ASP A 33 23.84 -12.80 -7.77
C ASP A 33 24.25 -11.43 -8.32
N VAL A 34 23.82 -10.38 -7.62
CA VAL A 34 24.12 -8.97 -7.92
C VAL A 34 24.85 -8.34 -6.74
N GLU A 35 25.59 -7.25 -7.00
CA GLU A 35 26.26 -6.48 -5.97
C GLU A 35 25.24 -5.92 -4.96
N LYS A 36 25.35 -6.36 -3.71
CA LYS A 36 24.41 -6.06 -2.61
C LYS A 36 25.09 -5.74 -1.28
N GLU A 37 26.42 -5.64 -1.28
CA GLU A 37 27.17 -5.21 -0.10
C GLU A 37 26.77 -3.79 0.31
N GLY A 38 26.52 -3.57 1.60
CA GLY A 38 26.17 -2.26 2.12
C GLY A 38 24.81 -1.72 1.68
N VAL A 39 23.87 -2.58 1.25
CA VAL A 39 22.48 -2.18 0.99
C VAL A 39 21.91 -1.38 2.18
N PHE A 40 21.19 -0.29 1.92
CA PHE A 40 20.73 0.72 2.90
C PHE A 40 21.81 1.61 3.56
N ARG A 41 23.09 1.23 3.50
CA ARG A 41 24.22 2.03 3.99
C ARG A 41 24.80 2.92 2.89
N ILE A 42 25.01 2.38 1.68
CA ILE A 42 25.61 3.11 0.57
C ILE A 42 24.61 4.11 -0.02
N SER A 43 25.06 5.34 -0.26
CA SER A 43 24.27 6.40 -0.92
C SER A 43 24.51 6.39 -2.43
N ALA A 44 23.58 5.83 -3.20
CA ALA A 44 23.70 5.69 -4.66
C ALA A 44 23.35 6.97 -5.45
N PHE A 45 22.59 7.89 -4.83
CA PHE A 45 22.16 9.17 -5.37
C PHE A 45 22.55 10.32 -4.46
N SER A 46 22.80 11.47 -5.07
CA SER A 46 22.90 12.75 -4.37
C SER A 46 21.57 13.12 -3.71
N GLU A 47 21.62 13.95 -2.68
CA GLU A 47 20.41 14.43 -2.01
C GLU A 47 19.42 15.15 -2.95
N PRO A 48 19.86 16.04 -3.87
CA PRO A 48 18.94 16.66 -4.83
C PRO A 48 18.23 15.64 -5.72
N ARG A 49 18.95 14.63 -6.24
CA ARG A 49 18.33 13.59 -7.09
C ARG A 49 17.33 12.75 -6.29
N ARG A 50 17.66 12.40 -5.05
CA ARG A 50 16.77 11.66 -4.15
C ARG A 50 15.48 12.43 -3.86
N LYS A 51 15.57 13.74 -3.57
CA LYS A 51 14.39 14.60 -3.39
C LYS A 51 13.54 14.70 -4.66
N ALA A 52 14.17 14.82 -5.83
CA ALA A 52 13.48 14.84 -7.11
C ALA A 52 12.69 13.54 -7.37
N LEU A 53 13.30 12.38 -7.12
CA LEU A 53 12.64 11.09 -7.26
C LEU A 53 11.42 10.95 -6.33
N VAL A 54 11.53 11.38 -5.07
CA VAL A 54 10.38 11.39 -4.15
C VAL A 54 9.27 12.30 -4.67
N ALA A 55 9.60 13.48 -5.19
CA ALA A 55 8.61 14.40 -5.76
C ALA A 55 7.93 13.85 -7.03
N GLU A 56 8.67 13.13 -7.88
CA GLU A 56 8.11 12.41 -9.04
C GLU A 56 7.10 11.33 -8.59
N ILE A 57 7.46 10.58 -7.54
CA ILE A 57 6.59 9.53 -6.96
C ILE A 57 5.33 10.14 -6.33
N GLU A 58 5.43 11.25 -5.60
CA GLU A 58 4.28 11.97 -5.06
C GLU A 58 3.29 12.38 -6.18
N GLN A 59 3.78 12.64 -7.39
CA GLN A 59 2.97 12.95 -8.57
C GLN A 59 2.40 11.71 -9.27
N GLY A 60 2.70 10.50 -8.77
CA GLY A 60 2.27 9.22 -9.34
C GLY A 60 3.14 8.73 -10.48
N ARG A 61 4.33 9.32 -10.69
CA ARG A 61 5.29 8.84 -11.69
C ARG A 61 6.20 7.81 -11.04
N ILE A 62 5.90 6.55 -11.26
CA ILE A 62 6.59 5.42 -10.64
C ILE A 62 7.29 4.63 -11.73
N ASP A 63 8.62 4.68 -11.74
CA ASP A 63 9.44 3.78 -12.54
C ASP A 63 10.72 3.42 -11.77
N PHE A 64 10.93 2.12 -11.60
CA PHE A 64 12.05 1.56 -10.86
C PHE A 64 12.75 0.43 -11.64
N THR A 65 12.38 0.18 -12.91
CA THR A 65 12.83 -1.03 -13.63
C THR A 65 14.35 -1.12 -13.72
N GLU A 66 14.98 0.01 -14.05
CA GLU A 66 16.43 0.12 -14.27
C GLU A 66 17.22 0.35 -12.97
N MET A 67 16.56 0.44 -11.80
CA MET A 67 17.27 0.75 -10.56
C MET A 67 18.07 -0.45 -10.03
N THR A 68 19.29 -0.19 -9.56
CA THR A 68 20.08 -1.17 -8.80
C THR A 68 19.49 -1.37 -7.40
N ILE A 69 19.89 -2.43 -6.70
CA ILE A 69 19.41 -2.69 -5.33
C ILE A 69 19.77 -1.54 -4.36
N LEU A 70 20.96 -0.95 -4.51
CA LEU A 70 21.41 0.18 -3.69
C LEU A 70 20.57 1.44 -3.95
N GLN A 71 20.22 1.69 -5.21
CA GLN A 71 19.33 2.79 -5.60
C GLN A 71 17.92 2.58 -5.03
N CYS A 72 17.36 1.37 -5.18
CA CYS A 72 16.06 1.03 -4.60
C CYS A 72 16.05 1.25 -3.07
N ALA A 73 17.08 0.77 -2.36
CA ALA A 73 17.19 0.89 -0.91
C ALA A 73 17.26 2.36 -0.45
N GLN A 74 17.99 3.21 -1.16
CA GLN A 74 18.10 4.62 -0.83
C GLN A 74 16.80 5.39 -1.10
N VAL A 75 16.10 5.08 -2.20
CA VAL A 75 14.79 5.70 -2.50
C VAL A 75 13.75 5.24 -1.48
N LEU A 76 13.76 3.96 -1.09
CA LEU A 76 12.87 3.42 -0.04
C LEU A 76 13.08 4.16 1.29
N LYS A 77 14.33 4.36 1.73
CA LYS A 77 14.63 5.17 2.92
C LYS A 77 14.04 6.57 2.85
N ALA A 78 14.17 7.22 1.69
CA ALA A 78 13.65 8.56 1.49
C ALA A 78 12.12 8.59 1.62
N ILE A 79 11.43 7.62 1.00
CA ILE A 79 9.98 7.48 1.09
C ILE A 79 9.54 7.27 2.54
N LEU A 80 10.19 6.35 3.27
CA LEU A 80 9.86 6.08 4.68
C LEU A 80 10.04 7.34 5.54
N GLY A 81 11.12 8.09 5.33
CA GLY A 81 11.31 9.39 5.98
C GLY A 81 10.26 10.43 5.63
N THR A 82 9.81 10.49 4.37
CA THR A 82 8.72 11.40 3.95
C THR A 82 7.38 10.99 4.56
N LEU A 83 7.06 9.70 4.58
CA LEU A 83 5.85 9.19 5.24
C LEU A 83 5.88 9.53 6.73
N GLN A 84 7.02 9.31 7.38
CA GLN A 84 7.25 9.74 8.76
C GLN A 84 6.94 11.23 8.97
N ALA A 85 7.50 12.10 8.12
CA ALA A 85 7.35 13.55 8.26
C ALA A 85 5.89 14.01 8.09
N ASN A 86 5.05 13.18 7.46
CA ASN A 86 3.62 13.42 7.29
C ASN A 86 2.75 12.72 8.35
N ASN A 87 3.35 12.20 9.43
CA ASN A 87 2.70 11.39 10.48
C ASN A 87 2.09 10.06 10.00
N GLU A 88 2.51 9.56 8.85
CA GLU A 88 2.18 8.21 8.35
C GLU A 88 3.19 7.17 8.83
N LEU A 89 3.57 7.31 10.10
CA LEU A 89 4.62 6.56 10.77
C LEU A 89 4.23 5.09 11.00
N LEU A 90 5.22 4.21 10.97
CA LEU A 90 5.06 2.87 11.55
C LEU A 90 4.99 2.93 13.08
N PHE A 91 5.72 3.88 13.71
CA PHE A 91 5.75 4.06 15.16
C PHE A 91 5.77 5.54 15.54
N THR A 92 4.96 5.92 16.52
CA THR A 92 4.95 7.26 17.13
C THR A 92 5.94 7.33 18.30
N ALA A 93 6.18 8.54 18.83
CA ALA A 93 7.06 8.76 19.97
C ALA A 93 6.52 8.09 21.25
N ILE A 94 5.19 8.11 21.41
CA ILE A 94 4.49 7.50 22.56
C ILE A 94 4.68 5.98 22.53
N GLU A 95 4.55 5.37 21.35
CA GLU A 95 4.72 3.93 21.18
C GLU A 95 6.18 3.52 21.35
N LEU A 96 7.15 4.31 20.87
CA LEU A 96 8.55 4.06 21.17
C LEU A 96 8.80 4.08 22.69
N GLY A 97 8.31 5.10 23.39
CA GLY A 97 8.42 5.17 24.86
C GLY A 97 7.76 3.97 25.55
N THR A 98 6.65 3.48 25.01
CA THR A 98 5.95 2.29 25.52
C THR A 98 6.79 1.02 25.31
N LEU A 99 7.40 0.87 24.13
CA LEU A 99 8.26 -0.26 23.80
C LEU A 99 9.55 -0.26 24.63
N ILE A 100 10.16 0.90 24.86
CA ILE A 100 11.34 1.05 25.73
C ILE A 100 11.01 0.59 27.15
N LYS A 101 9.92 1.08 27.73
CA LYS A 101 9.48 0.68 29.08
C LYS A 101 9.18 -0.81 29.16
N ALA A 102 8.45 -1.34 28.18
CA ALA A 102 8.10 -2.75 28.14
C ALA A 102 9.34 -3.66 28.10
N LYS A 103 10.35 -3.29 27.30
CA LYS A 103 11.62 -4.01 27.22
C LYS A 103 12.41 -3.92 28.53
N GLN A 104 12.45 -2.75 29.18
CA GLN A 104 13.14 -2.54 30.46
C GLN A 104 12.49 -3.31 31.62
N ASN A 105 11.16 -3.38 31.64
CA ASN A 105 10.39 -4.03 32.70
C ASN A 105 10.21 -5.54 32.48
N ASN A 106 10.78 -6.11 31.42
CA ASN A 106 10.56 -7.50 31.00
C ASN A 106 9.07 -7.86 30.86
N GLU A 107 8.27 -6.89 30.41
CA GLU A 107 6.87 -7.11 30.05
C GLU A 107 6.79 -7.89 28.72
N ASN A 108 5.58 -8.26 28.29
CA ASN A 108 5.37 -8.91 27.01
C ASN A 108 5.58 -7.93 25.82
N TYR A 109 6.85 -7.57 25.61
CA TYR A 109 7.34 -6.60 24.63
C TYR A 109 6.97 -6.99 23.20
N LEU A 110 7.07 -8.28 22.86
CA LEU A 110 6.74 -8.78 21.53
C LEU A 110 5.23 -8.70 21.24
N GLU A 111 4.36 -9.00 22.21
CA GLU A 111 2.92 -8.81 22.02
C GLU A 111 2.54 -7.33 21.88
N LYS A 112 3.23 -6.43 22.59
CA LYS A 112 3.01 -4.98 22.40
C LYS A 112 3.39 -4.51 21.00
N ILE A 113 4.48 -5.03 20.42
CA ILE A 113 4.84 -4.77 19.02
C ILE A 113 3.70 -5.17 18.09
N LYS A 114 3.19 -6.39 18.23
CA LYS A 114 2.09 -6.89 17.39
C LYS A 114 0.87 -5.99 17.50
N HIS A 115 0.46 -5.70 18.73
CA HIS A 115 -0.69 -4.84 18.98
C HIS A 115 -0.53 -3.46 18.34
N ILE A 116 0.63 -2.81 18.48
CA ILE A 116 0.90 -1.50 17.86
C ILE A 116 0.77 -1.57 16.34
N LEU A 117 1.34 -2.61 15.72
CA LEU A 117 1.28 -2.79 14.27
C LEU A 117 -0.15 -3.08 13.78
N GLU A 118 -0.93 -3.87 14.52
CA GLU A 118 -2.34 -4.17 14.19
C GLU A 118 -3.26 -2.94 14.24
N GLN A 119 -2.91 -1.91 15.03
CA GLN A 119 -3.67 -0.66 15.07
C GLN A 119 -3.38 0.28 13.88
N ARG A 120 -2.47 -0.09 12.97
CA ARG A 120 -2.17 0.72 11.78
C ARG A 120 -3.23 0.60 10.70
N SER A 121 -3.23 1.56 9.77
CA SER A 121 -3.98 1.41 8.52
C SER A 121 -3.52 0.15 7.78
N GLU A 122 -4.43 -0.48 7.05
CA GLU A 122 -4.16 -1.74 6.34
C GLU A 122 -2.88 -1.66 5.47
N ILE A 123 -2.69 -0.54 4.77
CA ILE A 123 -1.51 -0.33 3.94
C ILE A 123 -0.23 -0.20 4.77
N ASN A 124 -0.26 0.47 5.92
CA ASN A 124 0.90 0.59 6.81
C ASN A 124 1.21 -0.75 7.49
N GLN A 125 0.20 -1.60 7.76
CA GLN A 125 0.41 -2.98 8.20
C GLN A 125 1.14 -3.79 7.13
N LYS A 126 0.69 -3.71 5.86
CA LYS A 126 1.35 -4.36 4.71
C LYS A 126 2.80 -3.89 4.58
N ILE A 127 3.05 -2.58 4.62
CA ILE A 127 4.40 -2.01 4.56
C ILE A 127 5.25 -2.54 5.71
N ALA A 128 4.78 -2.45 6.96
CA ALA A 128 5.54 -2.91 8.13
C ALA A 128 5.93 -4.38 8.03
N PHE A 129 4.98 -5.25 7.72
CA PHE A 129 5.22 -6.69 7.59
C PHE A 129 6.26 -6.98 6.50
N CYS A 130 6.09 -6.39 5.32
CA CYS A 130 6.95 -6.70 4.18
C CYS A 130 8.34 -6.08 4.32
N LEU A 131 8.41 -4.86 4.85
CA LEU A 131 9.66 -4.18 5.15
C LEU A 131 10.49 -4.98 6.17
N LEU A 132 9.90 -5.34 7.31
CA LEU A 132 10.62 -6.04 8.37
C LEU A 132 11.09 -7.43 7.92
N ARG A 133 10.28 -8.15 7.13
CA ARG A 133 10.70 -9.42 6.53
C ARG A 133 11.83 -9.26 5.51
N MET A 134 11.75 -8.27 4.62
CA MET A 134 12.82 -8.01 3.66
C MET A 134 14.11 -7.59 4.39
N LEU A 135 14.02 -6.75 5.42
CA LEU A 135 15.19 -6.39 6.24
C LEU A 135 15.78 -7.60 6.97
N ASN A 136 14.95 -8.53 7.44
CA ASN A 136 15.42 -9.80 8.00
C ASN A 136 16.18 -10.65 6.97
N ASN A 137 15.68 -10.71 5.72
CA ASN A 137 16.38 -11.38 4.62
C ASN A 137 17.73 -10.73 4.31
N VAL A 138 17.79 -9.38 4.31
CA VAL A 138 19.06 -8.65 4.17
C VAL A 138 20.02 -9.01 5.31
N ALA A 139 19.53 -9.02 6.56
CA ALA A 139 20.33 -9.30 7.74
C ALA A 139 20.94 -10.70 7.77
N ASN A 140 20.21 -11.69 7.23
CA ASN A 140 20.64 -13.08 7.18
C ASN A 140 21.50 -13.41 5.95
N ASP A 141 21.66 -12.49 5.01
CA ASP A 141 22.49 -12.67 3.83
C ASP A 141 23.90 -12.10 4.07
N GLU A 142 24.87 -13.00 4.29
CA GLU A 142 26.26 -12.64 4.60
C GLU A 142 26.95 -11.79 3.52
N LYS A 143 26.47 -11.82 2.26
CA LYS A 143 27.01 -10.99 1.17
C LYS A 143 26.62 -9.52 1.32
N THR A 144 25.56 -9.21 2.07
CA THR A 144 25.12 -7.82 2.26
C THR A 144 26.00 -7.08 3.27
N LYS A 145 26.61 -7.81 4.22
CA LYS A 145 27.34 -7.25 5.39
C LYS A 145 26.48 -6.33 6.27
N MET A 146 25.16 -6.47 6.19
CA MET A 146 24.18 -5.60 6.87
C MET A 146 23.37 -6.38 7.90
N THR A 147 23.98 -6.67 9.06
CA THR A 147 23.28 -7.29 10.21
C THR A 147 22.07 -6.48 10.68
N SER A 148 21.18 -7.07 11.47
CA SER A 148 20.02 -6.36 12.08
C SER A 148 20.45 -5.07 12.81
N ASP A 149 21.61 -5.11 13.49
CA ASP A 149 22.20 -3.98 14.21
C ASP A 149 22.76 -2.90 13.25
N ASN A 150 23.32 -3.28 12.11
CA ASN A 150 23.72 -2.31 11.09
C ASN A 150 22.50 -1.68 10.41
N LEU A 151 21.50 -2.49 10.08
CA LEU A 151 20.25 -2.02 9.46
C LEU A 151 19.45 -1.11 10.40
N SER A 152 19.40 -1.42 11.70
CA SER A 152 18.68 -0.61 12.68
C SER A 152 19.20 0.84 12.71
N ARG A 153 20.52 1.04 12.64
CA ARG A 153 21.12 2.37 12.55
C ARG A 153 20.79 3.09 11.23
N MET A 154 20.62 2.34 10.14
CA MET A 154 20.40 2.91 8.80
C MET A 154 18.94 3.25 8.52
N ILE A 155 18.01 2.53 9.14
CA ILE A 155 16.56 2.58 8.88
C ILE A 155 15.77 3.06 10.09
N GLY A 156 16.25 2.82 11.31
CA GLY A 156 15.59 3.23 12.56
C GLY A 156 15.12 4.69 12.56
N PRO A 157 15.93 5.66 12.11
CA PRO A 157 15.51 7.06 12.04
C PRO A 157 14.35 7.34 11.08
N ASN A 158 14.08 6.44 10.13
CA ASN A 158 12.95 6.50 9.20
C ASN A 158 11.70 5.74 9.69
N LEU A 159 11.81 4.92 10.73
CA LEU A 159 10.69 4.14 11.28
C LEU A 159 10.11 4.74 12.56
N PHE A 160 10.93 5.44 13.32
CA PHE A 160 10.59 6.09 14.57
C PHE A 160 10.87 7.59 14.46
N PRO A 161 10.13 8.44 15.21
CA PRO A 161 10.37 9.88 15.24
C PRO A 161 11.80 10.22 15.59
N MET A 162 12.34 11.24 14.94
CA MET A 162 13.61 11.85 15.31
C MET A 162 13.47 12.59 16.64
N PHE A 163 14.48 12.46 17.50
CA PHE A 163 14.62 13.25 18.73
C PHE A 163 15.60 14.39 18.46
N ASP A 164 15.44 15.52 19.14
CA ASP A 164 16.38 16.63 19.03
C ASP A 164 17.76 16.21 19.55
N ASN A 165 18.76 16.20 18.67
CA ASN A 165 20.11 15.69 18.92
C ASN A 165 20.96 16.57 19.86
N ASN A 166 20.38 17.61 20.46
CA ASN A 166 21.13 18.61 21.23
C ASN A 166 21.31 18.24 22.71
N ASP A 167 20.73 17.14 23.18
CA ASP A 167 20.81 16.70 24.57
C ASP A 167 21.41 15.28 24.70
N LEU A 168 22.25 15.03 25.71
CA LEU A 168 22.77 13.69 26.03
C LEU A 168 21.65 12.67 26.28
N SER A 169 20.46 13.12 26.73
CA SER A 169 19.29 12.26 26.86
C SER A 169 18.84 11.68 25.51
N SER A 170 19.00 12.43 24.41
CA SER A 170 18.62 12.01 23.05
C SER A 170 19.49 10.86 22.53
N ILE A 171 20.78 10.85 22.86
CA ILE A 171 21.72 9.78 22.44
C ILE A 171 21.27 8.43 23.03
N LYS A 172 20.91 8.40 24.32
CA LYS A 172 20.41 7.18 24.97
C LYS A 172 19.09 6.71 24.34
N ILE A 173 18.24 7.64 23.93
CA ILE A 173 16.98 7.30 23.24
C ILE A 173 17.27 6.70 21.87
N ILE A 174 18.22 7.25 21.11
CA ILE A 174 18.63 6.73 19.80
C ILE A 174 19.20 5.31 19.92
N GLU A 175 20.03 5.04 20.95
CA GLU A 175 20.52 3.68 21.22
C GLU A 175 19.35 2.71 21.47
N LYS A 176 18.38 3.10 22.29
CA LYS A 176 17.20 2.27 22.58
C LYS A 176 16.29 2.10 21.36
N GLN A 177 16.16 3.11 20.52
CA GLN A 177 15.46 3.03 19.25
C GLN A 177 16.13 2.02 18.31
N ASN A 178 17.45 2.06 18.21
CA ASN A 178 18.21 1.11 17.38
C ASN A 178 18.12 -0.32 17.92
N GLU A 179 18.17 -0.51 19.25
CA GLU A 179 17.92 -1.82 19.89
C GLU A 179 16.54 -2.37 19.50
N ILE A 180 15.48 -1.57 19.67
CA ILE A 180 14.11 -1.97 19.32
C ILE A 180 13.97 -2.26 17.82
N CYS A 181 14.56 -1.43 16.96
CA CYS A 181 14.53 -1.66 15.52
C CYS A 181 15.29 -2.94 15.13
N SER A 182 16.41 -3.25 15.80
CA SER A 182 17.16 -4.49 15.59
C SER A 182 16.35 -5.72 16.01
N ASP A 183 15.64 -5.63 17.13
CA ASP A 183 14.73 -6.70 17.60
C ASP A 183 13.59 -6.94 16.61
N LEU A 184 12.97 -5.86 16.08
CA LEU A 184 11.92 -5.94 15.07
C LEU A 184 12.39 -6.67 13.81
N ILE A 185 13.59 -6.34 13.32
CA ILE A 185 14.18 -6.98 12.15
C ILE A 185 14.47 -8.45 12.46
N THR A 186 15.10 -8.74 13.59
CA THR A 186 15.49 -10.11 13.98
C THR A 186 14.29 -11.02 14.16
N ASN A 187 13.21 -10.49 14.75
CA ASN A 187 12.00 -11.23 15.05
C ASN A 187 10.89 -11.02 14.02
N ALA A 188 11.21 -10.61 12.78
CA ALA A 188 10.19 -10.34 11.76
C ALA A 188 9.25 -11.53 11.47
N SER A 189 9.65 -12.76 11.80
CA SER A 189 8.83 -13.98 11.69
C SER A 189 7.63 -14.03 12.64
N ILE A 190 7.64 -13.28 13.74
CA ILE A 190 6.53 -13.25 14.71
C ILE A 190 5.37 -12.38 14.23
N LEU A 191 5.59 -11.56 13.20
CA LEU A 191 4.60 -10.62 12.70
C LEU A 191 3.48 -11.38 12.00
N ILE A 192 2.24 -10.99 12.32
CA ILE A 192 1.07 -11.56 11.68
C ILE A 192 1.03 -11.06 10.23
N LYS A 193 0.89 -11.99 9.28
CA LYS A 193 0.73 -11.65 7.86
C LYS A 193 -0.61 -10.89 7.72
N PRO A 194 -0.62 -9.64 7.26
CA PRO A 194 -1.85 -8.92 7.02
C PRO A 194 -2.63 -9.59 5.89
N GLN A 195 -3.95 -9.45 5.93
CA GLN A 195 -4.80 -9.85 4.82
C GLN A 195 -4.69 -8.81 3.69
N PHE A 196 -4.66 -9.26 2.45
CA PHE A 196 -4.60 -8.38 1.27
C PHE A 196 -6.02 -8.24 0.72
N TYR A 197 -6.69 -7.15 1.08
CA TYR A 197 -7.98 -6.76 0.50
C TYR A 197 -7.78 -5.67 -0.55
N ILE A 198 -8.71 -5.60 -1.51
CA ILE A 198 -8.75 -4.54 -2.52
C ILE A 198 -9.24 -3.28 -1.79
N VAL A 199 -8.47 -2.21 -1.75
CA VAL A 199 -8.78 -0.99 -1.01
C VAL A 199 -9.65 -0.03 -1.82
N SER A 200 -9.53 0.00 -3.16
CA SER A 200 -10.29 0.83 -4.13
C SER A 200 -11.11 1.96 -3.49
N THR A 201 -10.52 3.14 -3.34
CA THR A 201 -11.12 4.36 -2.75
C THR A 201 -12.16 5.04 -3.67
N HIS A 202 -12.44 4.49 -4.86
CA HIS A 202 -13.36 5.08 -5.85
C HIS A 202 -14.85 5.08 -5.47
N TYR A 203 -15.15 4.75 -4.21
CA TYR A 203 -16.48 4.80 -3.60
C TYR A 203 -16.78 6.11 -2.86
N GLU A 204 -16.03 7.19 -3.08
CA GLU A 204 -16.43 8.53 -2.57
C GLU A 204 -17.82 8.97 -3.08
N ALA A 205 -18.35 8.32 -4.13
CA ALA A 205 -19.72 8.49 -4.64
C ALA A 205 -20.64 7.29 -4.35
N GLN A 206 -20.29 6.40 -3.42
CA GLN A 206 -21.14 5.30 -3.00
C GLN A 206 -22.39 5.86 -2.33
N VAL A 207 -23.49 5.84 -3.07
CA VAL A 207 -24.82 6.10 -2.57
C VAL A 207 -25.14 4.98 -1.59
N LYS A 208 -25.20 5.28 -0.29
CA LYS A 208 -25.49 4.27 0.75
C LYS A 208 -26.99 4.06 0.91
N ASN A 209 -27.78 5.09 0.58
CA ASN A 209 -29.23 5.11 0.73
C ASN A 209 -29.91 5.57 -0.56
N ALA A 210 -31.11 5.05 -0.85
CA ALA A 210 -31.88 5.43 -2.04
C ALA A 210 -32.19 6.95 -2.12
N SER A 211 -32.19 7.64 -0.97
CA SER A 211 -32.37 9.10 -0.84
C SER A 211 -31.18 9.93 -1.34
N GLU A 212 -30.00 9.32 -1.47
CA GLU A 212 -28.79 9.96 -1.99
C GLU A 212 -28.64 9.79 -3.52
N ASN A 213 -29.59 9.09 -4.17
CA ASN A 213 -29.61 8.99 -5.62
C ASN A 213 -29.84 10.38 -6.23
N ARG A 214 -28.91 10.79 -7.08
CA ARG A 214 -29.11 11.99 -7.91
C ARG A 214 -30.25 11.73 -8.89
N PHE A 215 -31.07 12.76 -9.10
CA PHE A 215 -32.20 12.66 -10.03
C PHE A 215 -31.65 12.53 -11.46
N HIS A 216 -31.92 11.40 -12.12
CA HIS A 216 -31.48 11.14 -13.49
C HIS A 216 -32.69 10.88 -14.40
N LEU A 217 -32.67 11.48 -15.59
CA LEU A 217 -33.74 11.34 -16.61
C LEU A 217 -33.89 9.90 -17.13
N PHE A 218 -32.81 9.11 -17.04
CA PHE A 218 -32.79 7.68 -17.35
C PHE A 218 -32.08 6.94 -16.21
N ASN A 219 -32.85 6.34 -15.32
CA ASN A 219 -32.30 5.46 -14.29
C ASN A 219 -31.83 4.15 -14.91
N ALA A 220 -30.64 3.67 -14.51
CA ALA A 220 -30.26 2.28 -14.76
C ALA A 220 -31.33 1.38 -14.13
N LYS A 221 -32.03 0.61 -14.97
CA LYS A 221 -33.13 -0.27 -14.56
C LYS A 221 -32.62 -1.68 -14.37
N SER A 222 -32.89 -2.25 -13.19
CA SER A 222 -32.59 -3.63 -12.79
C SER A 222 -33.40 -4.71 -13.53
N HIS A 223 -34.23 -4.36 -14.52
CA HIS A 223 -35.20 -5.27 -15.13
C HIS A 223 -34.61 -6.53 -15.80
N LYS A 224 -33.29 -6.58 -16.02
CA LYS A 224 -32.55 -7.74 -16.55
C LYS A 224 -31.59 -8.37 -15.53
N LEU A 225 -31.61 -7.91 -14.28
CA LEU A 225 -30.79 -8.44 -13.19
C LEU A 225 -31.68 -9.22 -12.23
N ASP A 226 -31.22 -10.40 -11.81
CA ASP A 226 -31.93 -11.26 -10.87
C ASP A 226 -31.54 -11.01 -9.41
N GLY A 227 -32.34 -11.57 -8.50
CA GLY A 227 -32.07 -11.56 -7.06
C GLY A 227 -32.10 -10.16 -6.41
N ASP A 228 -31.10 -9.91 -5.56
CA ASP A 228 -31.00 -8.72 -4.69
C ASP A 228 -30.88 -7.39 -5.43
N TYR A 229 -30.59 -7.39 -6.72
CA TYR A 229 -30.44 -6.17 -7.51
C TYR A 229 -31.78 -5.53 -7.94
N LYS A 230 -32.88 -6.29 -7.90
CA LYS A 230 -34.21 -5.80 -8.35
C LYS A 230 -34.69 -4.57 -7.57
N LYS A 231 -34.31 -4.46 -6.29
CA LYS A 231 -34.68 -3.36 -5.39
C LYS A 231 -33.84 -2.08 -5.58
N PHE A 232 -32.78 -2.12 -6.40
CA PHE A 232 -31.87 -1.00 -6.58
C PHE A 232 -32.00 -0.39 -7.98
N THR A 233 -31.79 0.92 -8.08
CA THR A 233 -31.79 1.67 -9.34
C THR A 233 -30.69 2.73 -9.34
N GLY A 234 -30.28 3.18 -10.52
CA GLY A 234 -29.37 4.33 -10.66
C GLY A 234 -27.97 4.08 -10.08
N ASP A 235 -27.43 5.07 -9.39
CA ASP A 235 -26.08 5.02 -8.81
C ASP A 235 -25.97 3.96 -7.71
N LEU A 236 -27.00 3.81 -6.87
CA LEU A 236 -27.06 2.76 -5.83
C LEU A 236 -26.92 1.35 -6.42
N LEU A 237 -27.57 1.08 -7.56
CA LEU A 237 -27.45 -0.22 -8.24
C LEU A 237 -26.00 -0.47 -8.69
N LYS A 238 -25.36 0.54 -9.30
CA LYS A 238 -23.97 0.43 -9.77
C LYS A 238 -23.00 0.21 -8.61
N SER A 239 -23.20 0.88 -7.47
CA SER A 239 -22.39 0.66 -6.27
C SER A 239 -22.51 -0.77 -5.72
N GLN A 240 -23.72 -1.34 -5.70
CA GLN A 240 -23.93 -2.72 -5.24
C GLN A 240 -23.33 -3.75 -6.20
N ILE A 241 -23.37 -3.49 -7.50
CA ILE A 241 -22.69 -4.33 -8.51
C ILE A 241 -21.18 -4.31 -8.27
N LEU A 242 -20.58 -3.12 -8.17
CA LEU A 242 -19.14 -2.98 -7.97
C LEU A 242 -18.68 -3.62 -6.65
N LEU A 243 -19.46 -3.50 -5.57
CA LEU A 243 -19.17 -4.16 -4.29
C LEU A 243 -19.17 -5.69 -4.41
N ASN A 244 -20.08 -6.26 -5.19
CA ASN A 244 -20.09 -7.69 -5.45
C ASN A 244 -18.89 -8.11 -6.30
N PHE A 245 -18.59 -7.36 -7.36
CA PHE A 245 -17.41 -7.60 -8.20
C PHE A 245 -16.12 -7.55 -7.38
N LYS A 246 -16.00 -6.58 -6.47
CA LYS A 246 -14.89 -6.48 -5.51
C LYS A 246 -14.74 -7.78 -4.70
N LYS A 247 -15.82 -8.27 -4.07
CA LYS A 247 -15.79 -9.53 -3.30
C LYS A 247 -15.38 -10.73 -4.15
N GLN A 248 -15.83 -10.79 -5.41
CA GLN A 248 -15.43 -11.87 -6.31
C GLN A 248 -13.93 -11.78 -6.69
N LEU A 249 -13.42 -10.58 -6.91
CA LEU A 249 -11.99 -10.34 -7.19
C LEU A 249 -11.11 -10.60 -5.96
N GLU A 250 -11.52 -10.20 -4.76
CA GLU A 250 -10.79 -10.47 -3.51
C GLU A 250 -10.64 -11.97 -3.24
N ASN A 251 -11.66 -12.77 -3.58
CA ASN A 251 -11.61 -14.23 -3.47
C ASN A 251 -10.89 -14.91 -4.65
N ALA A 252 -10.50 -14.17 -5.68
CA ALA A 252 -9.75 -14.72 -6.80
C ALA A 252 -8.29 -14.98 -6.41
N THR A 253 -7.74 -16.05 -6.96
CA THR A 253 -6.36 -16.52 -6.83
C THR A 253 -5.57 -16.20 -8.11
N ALA A 254 -4.24 -16.31 -8.06
CA ALA A 254 -3.39 -16.09 -9.22
C ALA A 254 -3.76 -17.01 -10.41
N GLN A 255 -4.31 -18.20 -10.14
CA GLN A 255 -4.66 -19.19 -11.15
C GLN A 255 -6.01 -18.92 -11.83
N ASN A 256 -6.98 -18.32 -11.13
CA ASN A 256 -8.34 -18.13 -11.64
C ASN A 256 -8.74 -16.67 -11.88
N LEU A 257 -7.86 -15.70 -11.62
CA LEU A 257 -8.19 -14.27 -11.75
C LEU A 257 -8.71 -13.91 -13.15
N GLU A 258 -8.06 -14.35 -14.22
CA GLU A 258 -8.47 -14.01 -15.60
C GLU A 258 -9.83 -14.63 -15.97
N GLU A 259 -10.14 -15.80 -15.44
CA GLU A 259 -11.45 -16.43 -15.60
C GLU A 259 -12.52 -15.61 -14.87
N VAL A 260 -12.24 -15.17 -13.63
CA VAL A 260 -13.14 -14.30 -12.86
C VAL A 260 -13.36 -12.98 -13.59
N ILE A 261 -12.32 -12.31 -14.07
CA ILE A 261 -12.43 -11.05 -14.84
C ILE A 261 -13.31 -11.26 -16.06
N THR A 262 -13.02 -12.29 -16.88
CA THR A 262 -13.78 -12.60 -18.09
C THR A 262 -15.26 -12.88 -17.79
N LYS A 263 -15.54 -13.59 -16.70
CA LYS A 263 -16.90 -13.88 -16.24
C LYS A 263 -17.63 -12.60 -15.84
N LEU A 264 -16.98 -11.73 -15.09
CA LEU A 264 -17.54 -10.44 -14.67
C LEU A 264 -17.81 -9.54 -15.88
N GLU A 265 -16.88 -9.41 -16.82
CA GLU A 265 -17.04 -8.58 -18.02
C GLU A 265 -18.18 -9.05 -18.94
N LYS A 266 -18.45 -10.36 -18.99
CA LYS A 266 -19.55 -10.94 -19.76
C LYS A 266 -20.90 -10.84 -19.04
N SER A 267 -20.92 -10.46 -17.76
CA SER A 267 -22.10 -10.52 -16.93
C SER A 267 -23.12 -9.43 -17.28
N PRO A 268 -24.43 -9.66 -17.04
CA PRO A 268 -25.46 -8.63 -17.18
C PRO A 268 -25.18 -7.39 -16.32
N GLU A 269 -24.58 -7.57 -15.15
CA GLU A 269 -24.24 -6.50 -14.21
C GLU A 269 -23.15 -5.57 -14.80
N TYR A 270 -22.13 -6.12 -15.46
CA TYR A 270 -21.11 -5.31 -16.13
C TYR A 270 -21.71 -4.45 -17.25
N LYS A 271 -22.69 -4.99 -17.99
CA LYS A 271 -23.45 -4.20 -18.99
C LYS A 271 -24.17 -3.02 -18.36
N VAL A 272 -24.64 -3.14 -17.11
CA VAL A 272 -25.25 -2.04 -16.36
C VAL A 272 -24.21 -0.99 -15.94
N LEU A 273 -22.98 -1.40 -15.59
CA LEU A 273 -21.88 -0.46 -15.34
C LEU A 273 -21.48 0.29 -16.62
N ALA A 274 -21.36 -0.43 -17.73
CA ALA A 274 -20.97 0.08 -19.05
C ALA A 274 -22.05 0.94 -19.71
N ALA A 275 -23.33 0.74 -19.36
CA ALA A 275 -24.42 1.59 -19.82
C ALA A 275 -24.20 3.04 -19.32
N SER A 276 -23.94 3.94 -20.27
CA SER A 276 -23.75 5.35 -20.04
C SER A 276 -25.03 6.03 -19.57
N GLN A 277 -24.87 7.03 -18.69
CA GLN A 277 -25.96 7.88 -18.22
C GLN A 277 -26.27 8.92 -19.30
N GLY A 278 -27.43 8.82 -19.94
CA GLY A 278 -28.05 9.89 -20.73
C GLY A 278 -27.63 10.03 -22.20
N LEU A 279 -28.54 10.62 -22.99
CA LEU A 279 -28.47 10.89 -24.43
C LEU A 279 -27.27 11.74 -24.88
N THR A 280 -26.68 12.56 -24.00
CA THR A 280 -25.50 13.38 -24.32
C THR A 280 -24.23 12.55 -24.49
N THR A 281 -24.16 11.38 -23.84
CA THR A 281 -23.05 10.43 -24.05
C THR A 281 -23.19 9.69 -25.38
N TRP A 282 -24.40 9.56 -25.95
CA TRP A 282 -24.59 8.89 -27.24
C TRP A 282 -23.89 9.66 -28.39
N VAL A 283 -24.04 10.99 -28.41
CA VAL A 283 -23.41 11.86 -29.42
C VAL A 283 -21.89 11.93 -29.25
N LEU A 284 -21.36 11.91 -28.02
CA LEU A 284 -19.91 11.93 -27.75
C LEU A 284 -19.24 10.54 -27.81
N SER A 285 -19.96 9.46 -27.49
CA SER A 285 -19.44 8.08 -27.54
C SER A 285 -19.17 7.59 -28.97
N PHE A 286 -19.83 8.20 -29.96
CA PHE A 286 -19.57 7.91 -31.36
C PHE A 286 -18.19 8.41 -31.81
N PHE A 287 -17.59 9.37 -31.08
CA PHE A 287 -16.31 9.98 -31.41
C PHE A 287 -15.19 9.70 -30.39
N VAL A 288 -15.52 9.35 -29.14
CA VAL A 288 -14.54 8.99 -28.10
C VAL A 288 -15.10 7.86 -27.25
N GLN A 289 -14.42 6.70 -27.19
CA GLN A 289 -14.71 5.62 -26.24
C GLN A 289 -14.40 6.10 -24.80
N CYS A 290 -15.25 6.95 -24.25
CA CYS A 290 -15.18 7.36 -22.85
C CYS A 290 -15.82 6.27 -21.99
N ASP A 291 -15.00 5.47 -21.31
CA ASP A 291 -15.45 4.54 -20.28
C ASP A 291 -16.25 5.28 -19.20
N THR A 292 -17.32 4.66 -18.70
CA THR A 292 -18.05 5.22 -17.56
C THR A 292 -17.16 5.20 -16.30
N SER A 293 -17.42 6.10 -15.35
CA SER A 293 -16.70 6.10 -14.06
C SER A 293 -16.78 4.74 -13.34
N SER A 294 -17.88 4.00 -13.53
CA SER A 294 -18.06 2.66 -12.96
C SER A 294 -17.22 1.60 -13.68
N VAL A 295 -17.09 1.65 -15.01
CA VAL A 295 -16.19 0.74 -15.75
C VAL A 295 -14.74 1.03 -15.39
N LYS A 296 -14.38 2.31 -15.26
CA LYS A 296 -13.05 2.72 -14.79
C LYS A 296 -12.75 2.16 -13.40
N ALA A 297 -13.68 2.31 -12.45
CA ALA A 297 -13.54 1.76 -11.10
C ALA A 297 -13.37 0.23 -11.11
N PHE A 298 -14.09 -0.50 -11.98
CA PHE A 298 -13.89 -1.94 -12.14
C PHE A 298 -12.47 -2.27 -12.63
N ARG A 299 -11.97 -1.57 -13.65
CA ARG A 299 -10.59 -1.80 -14.14
C ARG A 299 -9.53 -1.48 -13.09
N GLU A 300 -9.75 -0.44 -12.28
CA GLU A 300 -8.88 -0.11 -11.15
C GLU A 300 -8.89 -1.24 -10.10
N MET A 301 -10.05 -1.80 -9.74
CA MET A 301 -10.13 -2.97 -8.84
C MET A 301 -9.41 -4.20 -9.42
N VAL A 302 -9.53 -4.43 -10.74
CA VAL A 302 -8.81 -5.51 -11.43
C VAL A 302 -7.30 -5.28 -11.37
N ALA A 303 -6.84 -4.07 -11.66
CA ALA A 303 -5.42 -3.72 -11.60
C ALA A 303 -4.87 -3.87 -10.17
N GLU A 304 -5.63 -3.43 -9.17
CA GLU A 304 -5.30 -3.58 -7.76
C GLU A 304 -5.17 -5.06 -7.36
N ARG A 305 -6.16 -5.90 -7.71
CA ARG A 305 -6.08 -7.33 -7.41
C ARG A 305 -4.95 -8.04 -8.15
N ARG A 306 -4.66 -7.67 -9.41
CA ARG A 306 -3.48 -8.18 -10.13
C ARG A 306 -2.20 -7.86 -9.38
N SER A 307 -2.05 -6.63 -8.92
CA SER A 307 -0.91 -6.20 -8.10
C SER A 307 -0.82 -7.00 -6.80
N ASP A 308 -1.94 -7.16 -6.08
CA ASP A 308 -2.00 -7.92 -4.83
C ASP A 308 -1.63 -9.40 -5.01
N LEU A 309 -2.15 -10.06 -6.06
CA LEU A 309 -1.83 -11.47 -6.34
C LEU A 309 -0.39 -11.66 -6.78
N GLU A 310 0.14 -10.73 -7.58
CA GLU A 310 1.56 -10.72 -7.92
C GLU A 310 2.42 -10.52 -6.67
N PHE A 311 1.92 -9.75 -5.69
CA PHE A 311 2.55 -9.56 -4.39
C PHE A 311 2.51 -10.83 -3.53
N GLU A 312 1.34 -11.45 -3.38
CA GLU A 312 1.14 -12.70 -2.65
C GLU A 312 2.04 -13.83 -3.18
N LYS A 313 2.08 -14.01 -4.52
CA LYS A 313 2.92 -15.03 -5.18
C LYS A 313 4.39 -14.86 -4.80
N THR A 314 4.89 -13.63 -4.70
CA THR A 314 6.28 -13.40 -4.29
C THR A 314 6.55 -13.69 -2.81
N LEU A 315 5.55 -13.64 -1.95
CA LEU A 315 5.67 -14.01 -0.53
C LEU A 315 5.67 -15.54 -0.32
N GLU A 316 5.06 -16.29 -1.25
CA GLU A 316 4.94 -17.76 -1.19
C GLU A 316 6.10 -18.49 -1.86
N MET A 317 6.91 -17.82 -2.67
CA MET A 317 8.20 -18.35 -3.16
C MET A 317 9.22 -18.43 -1.99
N LYS A 318 8.98 -19.38 -1.09
CA LYS A 318 9.94 -19.98 -0.18
C LYS A 318 10.62 -21.15 -0.86
#